data_AF-A0AAE4A024-F1
#
_entry.id   AF-A0AAE4A024-F1
#
_cell.length_a   1.000
_cell.length_b   1.000
_cell.length_c   1.000
_cell.angle_alpha   90.00
_cell.angle_beta   90.00
_cell.angle_gamma   90.00
#
_symmetry.space_group_name_H-M   'P 1'
#
loop_
_entity.id
_entity.type
_entity.pdbx_description
1 polymer ?
#
loop_
_entity_poly.entity_id
_entity_poly.type
_entity_poly.pdbx_seq_one_letter_code
_entity_poly.pdbx_strand_id
1 'polypeptide(L)'
;MTQLAHIAIGESKYDDRLWKLLEETGLEADDFEGLDYFSLLPFFVLAGASVRSNVHLHDDHSHFESVTVEIDPALEEAFFGVLPDLLDQLVDEDED
;
A
#
# COMPACT_ATOMS: atom_id res chain seq x y z
N MET A 1 2.29 7.59 -14.52
CA MET A 1 2.12 6.90 -13.23
C MET A 1 1.66 7.93 -12.22
N THR A 2 0.55 7.66 -11.53
CA THR A 2 0.08 8.39 -10.37
C THR A 2 0.64 7.68 -9.14
N GLN A 3 1.22 8.42 -8.19
CA GLN A 3 1.67 7.83 -6.93
C GLN A 3 0.49 7.77 -5.97
N LEU A 4 0.17 6.57 -5.50
CA LEU A 4 -0.90 6.32 -4.52
C LEU A 4 -0.36 6.29 -3.09
N ALA A 5 0.87 5.80 -2.90
CA ALA A 5 1.49 5.77 -1.59
C ALA A 5 3.02 5.85 -1.67
N HIS A 6 3.61 6.37 -0.61
CA HIS A 6 5.01 6.23 -0.27
C HIS A 6 5.06 5.74 1.18
N ILE A 7 5.44 4.48 1.35
CA ILE A 7 5.45 3.78 2.65
C ILE A 7 6.89 3.70 3.10
N ALA A 8 7.21 4.34 4.22
CA ALA A 8 8.56 4.44 4.75
C ALA A 8 8.55 4.35 6.27
N ILE A 9 9.68 3.94 6.86
CA ILE A 9 9.81 3.86 8.31
C ILE A 9 9.68 5.27 8.89
N GLY A 10 8.64 5.49 9.70
CA GLY A 10 8.40 6.71 10.47
C GLY A 10 7.49 7.76 9.81
N GLU A 11 7.51 7.94 8.49
CA GLU A 11 6.58 8.83 7.80
C GLU A 11 6.14 8.24 6.46
N SER A 12 4.92 7.70 6.42
CA SER A 12 4.25 7.28 5.20
C SER A 12 3.35 8.40 4.66
N LYS A 13 3.20 8.47 3.33
CA LYS A 13 2.32 9.43 2.65
C LYS A 13 1.41 8.68 1.71
N TYR A 14 0.14 9.01 1.75
CA TYR A 14 -0.89 8.39 0.94
C TYR A 14 -1.59 9.46 0.11
N ASP A 15 -2.07 9.04 -1.05
CA ASP A 15 -3.13 9.76 -1.76
C ASP A 15 -4.37 9.86 -0.87
N ASP A 16 -5.07 11.00 -0.93
CA ASP A 16 -6.21 11.30 -0.05
C ASP A 16 -7.35 10.26 -0.18
N ARG A 17 -7.59 9.75 -1.40
CA ARG A 17 -8.66 8.78 -1.66
C ARG A 17 -8.26 7.40 -1.15
N LEU A 18 -7.00 7.01 -1.34
CA LEU A 18 -6.48 5.76 -0.77
C LEU A 18 -6.46 5.80 0.76
N TRP A 19 -5.99 6.90 1.34
CA TRP A 19 -5.97 7.08 2.79
C TRP A 19 -7.36 6.92 3.40
N LYS A 20 -8.34 7.62 2.83
CA LYS A 20 -9.72 7.54 3.30
C LYS A 20 -10.29 6.12 3.21
N LEU A 21 -10.04 5.41 2.11
CA LEU A 21 -10.48 4.04 1.93
C LEU A 21 -9.88 3.12 3.00
N LEU A 22 -8.58 3.25 3.27
CA LEU A 22 -7.89 2.45 4.29
C LEU A 22 -8.46 2.74 5.70
N GLU A 23 -8.69 4.00 6.05
CA GLU A 23 -9.31 4.35 7.34
C GLU A 23 -10.73 3.79 7.50
N GLU A 24 -11.50 3.69 6.41
CA GLU A 24 -12.85 3.15 6.42
C GLU A 24 -12.90 1.62 6.63
N THR A 25 -11.82 0.91 6.31
CA THR A 25 -11.73 -0.55 6.52
C THR A 25 -11.60 -0.94 7.99
N GLY A 26 -11.10 -0.05 8.84
CA GLY A 26 -10.81 -0.35 10.25
C GLY A 26 -9.61 -1.28 10.48
N LEU A 27 -8.87 -1.67 9.43
CA LEU A 27 -7.65 -2.47 9.54
C LEU A 27 -6.56 -1.71 10.32
N GLU A 28 -5.78 -2.44 11.11
CA GLU A 28 -4.65 -1.83 11.83
C GLU A 28 -3.55 -1.40 10.85
N ALA A 29 -3.09 -0.15 10.98
CA ALA A 29 -2.09 0.42 10.08
C ALA A 29 -0.68 -0.18 10.30
N ASP A 30 -0.25 -0.37 11.54
CA ASP A 30 1.13 -0.80 11.84
C ASP A 30 1.25 -2.32 11.97
N ASP A 31 1.29 -3.00 10.82
CA ASP A 31 1.37 -4.46 10.75
C ASP A 31 2.78 -4.97 10.39
N PHE A 32 3.74 -4.07 10.08
CA PHE A 32 5.09 -4.47 9.72
C PHE A 32 6.17 -3.44 10.05
N GLU A 33 6.87 -3.63 11.16
CA GLU A 33 8.11 -2.90 11.54
C GLU A 33 8.04 -1.36 11.36
N GLY A 34 6.88 -0.74 11.61
CA GLY A 34 6.68 0.71 11.43
C GLY A 34 6.44 1.17 9.99
N LEU A 35 6.07 0.25 9.09
CA LEU A 35 5.61 0.51 7.74
C LEU A 35 4.08 0.38 7.68
N ASP A 36 3.40 1.52 7.70
CA ASP A 36 1.94 1.57 7.65
C ASP A 36 1.39 0.80 6.44
N TYR A 37 0.37 -0.02 6.64
CA TYR A 37 -0.37 -0.79 5.65
C TYR A 37 0.50 -1.63 4.70
N PHE A 38 1.73 -1.95 5.09
CA PHE A 38 2.68 -2.64 4.23
C PHE A 38 2.25 -4.07 3.89
N SER A 39 1.53 -4.73 4.80
CA SER A 39 0.93 -6.04 4.55
C SER A 39 -0.13 -6.03 3.46
N LEU A 40 -0.69 -4.85 3.12
CA LEU A 40 -1.69 -4.68 2.06
C LEU A 40 -1.09 -4.51 0.66
N LEU A 41 0.24 -4.42 0.52
CA LEU A 41 0.90 -4.31 -0.78
C LEU A 41 0.46 -5.37 -1.82
N PRO A 42 0.27 -6.66 -1.47
CA PRO A 42 -0.24 -7.65 -2.41
C PRO A 42 -1.63 -7.29 -2.96
N PHE A 43 -2.51 -6.75 -2.13
CA PHE A 43 -3.87 -6.35 -2.50
C PHE A 43 -3.84 -5.15 -3.45
N PHE A 44 -2.94 -4.18 -3.22
CA PHE A 44 -2.74 -3.08 -4.15
C PHE A 44 -2.29 -3.58 -5.53
N VAL A 45 -1.37 -4.55 -5.56
CA VAL A 45 -0.92 -5.18 -6.82
C VAL A 45 -2.05 -5.92 -7.52
N LEU A 46 -2.86 -6.68 -6.79
CA LEU A 46 -4.03 -7.38 -7.35
C LEU A 46 -5.08 -6.40 -7.89
N ALA A 47 -5.25 -5.23 -7.26
CA ALA A 47 -6.10 -4.16 -7.75
C ALA A 47 -5.50 -3.38 -8.95
N GLY A 48 -4.28 -3.71 -9.39
CA GLY A 48 -3.65 -3.16 -10.59
C GLY A 48 -2.58 -2.10 -10.34
N ALA A 49 -2.19 -1.85 -9.09
CA ALA A 49 -1.04 -1.00 -8.80
C ALA A 49 0.29 -1.73 -9.07
N SER A 50 1.34 -0.95 -9.21
CA SER A 50 2.74 -1.39 -9.25
C SER A 50 3.44 -0.96 -7.96
N VAL A 51 4.35 -1.81 -7.50
CA VAL A 51 5.14 -1.58 -6.29
C VAL A 51 6.60 -1.43 -6.68
N ARG A 52 7.20 -0.32 -6.27
CA ARG A 52 8.63 -0.05 -6.46
C ARG A 52 9.32 0.09 -5.12
N SER A 53 10.27 -0.80 -4.84
CA SER A 53 11.14 -0.67 -3.68
C SER A 53 12.20 0.41 -3.92
N ASN A 54 12.44 1.23 -2.91
CA ASN A 54 13.57 2.15 -2.87
C ASN A 54 14.59 1.59 -1.88
N VAL A 55 15.75 1.21 -2.41
CA VAL A 55 16.85 0.62 -1.66
C VAL A 55 18.06 1.51 -1.84
N HIS A 56 18.67 1.94 -0.74
CA HIS A 56 19.91 2.70 -0.77
C HIS A 56 21.10 1.72 -0.68
N LEU A 57 22.06 1.87 -1.59
CA LEU A 57 23.31 1.11 -1.54
C LEU A 57 24.46 2.02 -1.09
N HIS A 58 25.17 1.61 -0.05
CA HIS A 58 26.42 2.22 0.40
C HIS A 58 27.53 1.17 0.45
N ASP A 59 28.58 1.35 -0.35
CA ASP A 59 29.87 0.62 -0.47
C ASP A 59 29.86 -0.92 -0.30
N ASP A 60 29.31 -1.47 0.79
CA ASP A 60 29.27 -2.91 1.09
C ASP A 60 27.88 -3.41 1.59
N HIS A 61 26.92 -2.51 1.86
CA HIS A 61 25.61 -2.85 2.45
C HIS A 61 24.44 -2.19 1.69
N SER A 62 23.32 -2.92 1.55
CA SER A 62 22.05 -2.39 1.03
C SER A 62 21.02 -2.25 2.14
N HIS A 63 20.38 -1.08 2.26
CA HIS A 63 19.31 -0.83 3.22
C HIS A 63 18.01 -0.49 2.51
N PHE A 64 16.93 -1.15 2.91
CA PHE A 64 15.58 -0.78 2.50
C PHE A 64 15.22 0.58 3.10
N GLU A 65 14.73 1.51 2.27
CA GLU A 65 14.27 2.83 2.73
C GLU A 65 12.74 2.91 2.72
N SER A 66 12.12 2.51 1.61
CA SER A 66 10.69 2.71 1.40
C SER A 66 10.16 1.88 0.23
N VAL A 67 8.84 1.87 0.11
CA VAL A 67 8.12 1.44 -1.09
C VAL A 67 7.31 2.61 -1.64
N THR A 68 7.31 2.76 -2.96
CA THR A 68 6.35 3.60 -3.67
C THR A 68 5.31 2.70 -4.34
N VAL A 69 4.03 3.00 -4.10
CA VAL A 69 2.89 2.40 -4.79
C VAL A 69 2.44 3.36 -5.88
N GLU A 70 2.43 2.89 -7.12
CA GLU A 70 2.11 3.69 -8.30
C GLU A 70 1.07 2.99 -9.16
N ILE A 71 0.27 3.76 -9.89
CA ILE A 71 -0.72 3.21 -10.82
C ILE A 71 -0.69 3.94 -12.16
N ASP A 72 -1.05 3.24 -13.23
CA ASP A 72 -1.38 3.89 -14.50
C ASP A 72 -2.67 4.71 -14.30
N PRO A 73 -2.70 6.01 -14.62
CA PRO A 73 -3.92 6.82 -14.49
C PRO A 73 -5.14 6.22 -15.19
N ALA A 74 -4.96 5.45 -16.27
CA ALA A 74 -6.05 4.77 -16.97
C ALA A 74 -6.70 3.64 -16.14
N LEU A 75 -6.01 3.13 -15.12
CA LEU A 75 -6.47 2.05 -14.24
C LEU A 75 -6.95 2.55 -12.87
N GLU A 76 -6.79 3.84 -12.57
CA GLU A 76 -7.05 4.40 -11.24
C GLU A 76 -8.49 4.16 -10.74
N GLU A 77 -9.50 4.40 -11.60
CA GLU A 77 -10.89 4.13 -11.22
C GLU A 77 -11.18 2.64 -11.05
N ALA A 78 -10.54 1.77 -11.83
CA ALA A 78 -10.70 0.33 -11.68
C ALA A 78 -10.08 -0.16 -10.37
N PHE A 79 -8.91 0.37 -10.00
CA PHE A 79 -8.25 0.09 -8.73
C PHE A 79 -9.13 0.46 -7.54
N PHE A 80 -9.70 1.67 -7.53
CA PHE A 80 -10.59 2.09 -6.45
C PHE A 80 -11.95 1.39 -6.46
N GLY A 81 -12.33 0.75 -7.57
CA GLY A 81 -13.51 -0.10 -7.64
C GLY A 81 -13.27 -1.53 -7.13
N VAL A 82 -12.05 -2.06 -7.31
CA VAL A 82 -11.69 -3.45 -6.98
C VAL A 82 -11.11 -3.58 -5.58
N LEU A 83 -10.31 -2.61 -5.13
CA LEU A 83 -9.60 -2.71 -3.85
C LEU A 83 -10.54 -2.92 -2.64
N PRO A 84 -11.70 -2.22 -2.50
CA PRO A 84 -12.61 -2.47 -1.38
C PRO A 84 -13.06 -3.93 -1.31
N ASP A 85 -13.49 -4.51 -2.44
CA ASP A 85 -13.94 -5.91 -2.51
C ASP A 85 -12.84 -6.90 -2.11
N LEU A 86 -11.58 -6.56 -2.37
CA LEU A 86 -10.43 -7.38 -1.97
C LEU A 86 -10.10 -7.26 -0.48
N LEU A 87 -10.29 -6.07 0.12
CA LEU A 87 -10.04 -5.84 1.54
C LEU A 87 -11.16 -6.38 2.42
N ASP A 88 -12.42 -6.33 1.98
CA ASP A 88 -13.55 -6.93 2.70
C ASP A 88 -13.35 -8.44 2.93
N GLN A 89 -12.69 -9.14 1.98
CA GLN A 89 -12.36 -10.56 2.12
C GLN A 89 -11.38 -10.84 3.28
N LEU A 90 -10.48 -9.91 3.60
CA LEU A 90 -9.58 -10.05 4.76
C LEU A 90 -10.35 -9.90 6.07
N VAL A 91 -11.23 -8.90 6.15
CA VAL A 91 -12.00 -8.61 7.37
C VAL A 91 -12.93 -9.76 7.72
N ASP A 92 -13.58 -10.37 6.72
CA ASP A 92 -14.44 -11.53 6.91
C ASP A 92 -13.67 -12.78 7.39
N GLU A 93 -12.38 -12.92 7.06
CA GLU A 93 -11.55 -14.06 7.49
C GLU A 93 -11.05 -13.94 8.95
N ASP A 94 -10.98 -12.74 9.52
CA ASP A 94 -10.52 -12.51 10.90
C ASP A 94 -11.63 -12.65 11.97
N GLU A 95 -12.91 -12.72 11.57
CA GLU A 95 -14.07 -12.87 12.48
C GLU A 95 -14.48 -14.34 12.79
N ASP A 96 -13.77 -15.35 12.26
CA ASP A 96 -14.04 -16.80 12.47
C ASP A 96 -13.10 -17.52 13.47
#